data_AF-A0A382KKF1-F1
#
_entry.id   AF-A0A382KKF1-F1
#
_cell.length_a   1.000
_cell.length_b   1.000
_cell.length_c   1.000
_cell.angle_alpha   90.00
_cell.angle_beta   90.00
_cell.angle_gamma   90.00
#
_symmetry.space_group_name_H-M   'P 1'
#
loop_
_entity.id
_entity.type
_entity.pdbx_description
1 polymer ?
#
loop_
_entity_poly.entity_id
_entity_poly.type
_entity_poly.pdbx_seq_one_letter_code
_entity_poly.pdbx_strand_id
1 'polypeptide(L)'
;MKYAFFPGCVSRGGCPELYPAAKLICERLDIELQEMPGASCTGAGVLQEKNEFLGDALNARTFAMAEALDIQIMTICSTCQGVMSQANRRMKKDPEYLAKINVELAEEGLEYKGTADPKHLLWIIIEDYGLDKLETLITKPLAGIRLAPFYGCYLVRPTEALDFADNPERLTS
;
A
#
# COMPACT_ATOMS: atom_id res chain seq x y z
N MET A 1 -12.54 -2.95 10.47
CA MET A 1 -11.34 -2.07 10.27
C MET A 1 -11.62 -1.13 9.10
N LYS A 2 -10.95 0.03 8.98
CA LYS A 2 -11.18 0.97 7.87
C LYS A 2 -9.86 1.42 7.24
N TYR A 3 -9.78 1.38 5.91
CA TYR A 3 -8.58 1.79 5.17
C TYR A 3 -8.91 2.70 3.98
N ALA A 4 -8.00 3.61 3.67
CA ALA A 4 -8.00 4.35 2.42
C ALA A 4 -7.53 3.41 1.30
N PHE A 5 -8.46 2.99 0.44
CA PHE A 5 -8.19 1.99 -0.59
C PHE A 5 -7.48 2.61 -1.78
N PHE A 6 -6.21 2.24 -1.96
CA PHE A 6 -5.41 2.52 -3.14
C PHE A 6 -5.35 1.29 -4.05
N PRO A 7 -6.23 1.20 -5.07
CA PRO A 7 -6.33 0.02 -5.93
C PRO A 7 -5.11 -0.15 -6.86
N GLY A 8 -4.35 0.92 -7.10
CA GLY A 8 -3.33 0.96 -8.15
C GLY A 8 -3.92 1.15 -9.55
N CYS A 9 -3.07 1.08 -10.58
CA CYS A 9 -3.48 1.26 -11.97
C CYS A 9 -3.88 -0.08 -12.64
N VAL A 10 -3.16 -1.17 -12.35
CA VAL A 10 -3.39 -2.47 -12.99
C VAL A 10 -4.77 -3.04 -12.67
N SER A 11 -5.20 -2.98 -11.41
CA SER A 11 -6.54 -3.44 -11.00
C SER A 11 -7.68 -2.61 -11.58
N ARG A 12 -7.39 -1.43 -12.15
CA ARG A 12 -8.36 -0.56 -12.83
C ARG A 12 -8.28 -0.67 -14.35
N GLY A 13 -7.39 -1.51 -14.90
CA GLY A 13 -7.16 -1.59 -16.34
C GLY A 13 -6.66 -2.95 -16.82
N GLY A 14 -5.41 -3.30 -16.51
CA GLY A 14 -4.75 -4.51 -17.05
C GLY A 14 -5.24 -5.84 -16.45
N CYS A 15 -5.65 -5.84 -15.19
CA CYS A 15 -6.22 -6.99 -14.48
C CYS A 15 -7.43 -6.54 -13.66
N PRO A 16 -8.52 -6.10 -14.33
CA PRO A 16 -9.66 -5.44 -13.69
C PRO A 16 -10.39 -6.33 -12.68
N GLU A 17 -10.28 -7.66 -12.81
CA GLU A 17 -10.86 -8.65 -11.91
C GLU A 17 -10.32 -8.56 -10.47
N LEU A 18 -9.12 -8.01 -10.28
CA LEU A 18 -8.51 -7.85 -8.96
C LEU A 18 -9.28 -6.85 -8.09
N TYR A 19 -9.86 -5.82 -8.69
CA TYR A 19 -10.60 -4.78 -7.96
C TYR A 19 -11.87 -5.30 -7.27
N PRO A 20 -12.84 -5.92 -7.98
CA PRO A 20 -14.02 -6.48 -7.33
C PRO A 20 -13.65 -7.66 -6.40
N ALA A 21 -12.65 -8.47 -6.74
CA ALA A 21 -12.19 -9.54 -5.86
C ALA A 21 -11.69 -8.99 -4.51
N ALA A 22 -10.87 -7.94 -4.52
CA ALA A 22 -10.41 -7.28 -3.31
C ALA A 22 -11.56 -6.70 -2.48
N LYS A 23 -12.54 -6.05 -3.12
CA LYS A 23 -13.73 -5.50 -2.43
C LYS A 23 -14.56 -6.61 -1.78
N LEU A 24 -14.82 -7.71 -2.48
CA LEU A 24 -15.55 -8.86 -1.95
C LEU A 24 -14.83 -9.52 -0.77
N ILE A 25 -13.50 -9.65 -0.85
CA ILE A 25 -12.69 -10.14 0.27
C ILE A 25 -12.84 -9.18 1.46
N CYS A 26 -12.66 -7.88 1.26
CA CYS A 26 -12.74 -6.90 2.35
C CYS A 26 -14.13 -6.87 2.99
N GLU A 27 -15.21 -6.92 2.20
CA GLU A 27 -16.58 -7.04 2.71
C GLU A 27 -16.75 -8.30 3.58
N ARG A 28 -16.23 -9.45 3.12
CA ARG A 28 -16.32 -10.71 3.86
C ARG A 28 -15.55 -10.70 5.18
N LEU A 29 -14.49 -9.90 5.25
CA LEU A 29 -13.61 -9.72 6.41
C LEU A 29 -13.99 -8.51 7.28
N ASP A 30 -15.10 -7.82 6.99
CA ASP A 30 -15.53 -6.61 7.70
C ASP A 30 -14.45 -5.50 7.71
N ILE A 31 -13.82 -5.32 6.55
CA ILE A 31 -12.86 -4.26 6.26
C ILE A 31 -13.55 -3.21 5.37
N GLU A 32 -13.82 -2.04 5.95
CA GLU A 32 -14.38 -0.90 5.25
C GLU A 32 -13.33 -0.24 4.36
N LEU A 33 -13.69 0.01 3.11
CA LEU A 33 -12.81 0.63 2.11
C LEU A 33 -13.30 2.03 1.75
N GLN A 34 -12.48 3.02 2.05
CA GLN A 34 -12.68 4.39 1.60
C GLN A 34 -11.87 4.62 0.32
N GLU A 35 -12.53 4.77 -0.83
CA GLU A 35 -11.83 5.02 -2.09
C GLU A 35 -11.18 6.41 -2.11
N MET A 36 -10.01 6.49 -2.76
CA MET A 36 -9.26 7.74 -2.99
C MET A 36 -9.22 8.07 -4.50
N PRO A 37 -10.31 8.62 -5.09
CA PRO A 37 -10.40 8.80 -6.54
C PRO A 37 -9.35 9.77 -7.11
N GLY A 38 -8.89 10.73 -6.30
CA GLY A 38 -7.83 11.66 -6.67
C GLY A 38 -6.42 11.07 -6.62
N ALA A 39 -6.22 9.85 -6.10
CA ALA A 39 -4.89 9.27 -5.96
C ALA A 39 -4.32 8.84 -7.32
N SER A 40 -3.12 9.34 -7.62
CA SER A 40 -2.41 9.11 -8.88
C SER A 40 -1.65 7.79 -8.89
N CYS A 41 -1.02 7.45 -10.02
CA CYS A 41 -0.09 6.33 -10.08
C CYS A 41 1.13 6.57 -9.17
N THR A 42 1.67 5.51 -8.57
CA THR A 42 2.91 5.58 -7.76
C THR A 42 4.17 5.80 -8.59
N GLY A 43 4.08 5.67 -9.93
CA GLY A 43 5.23 5.70 -10.84
C GLY A 43 5.93 4.35 -11.04
N ALA A 44 5.49 3.30 -10.32
CA ALA A 44 5.95 1.91 -10.47
C ALA A 44 7.47 1.71 -10.43
N GLY A 45 8.22 2.59 -9.75
CA GLY A 45 9.68 2.56 -9.68
C GLY A 45 10.35 3.23 -10.89
N VAL A 46 9.74 3.16 -12.07
CA VAL A 46 10.27 3.75 -13.31
C VAL A 46 10.37 5.27 -13.22
N LEU A 47 9.37 5.91 -12.60
CA LEU A 47 9.41 7.35 -12.42
C LEU A 47 10.52 7.76 -11.45
N GLN A 48 10.70 7.01 -10.37
CA GLN A 48 11.74 7.26 -9.37
C GLN A 48 13.15 7.11 -9.99
N GLU A 49 13.34 6.14 -10.89
CA GLU A 49 14.60 5.98 -11.64
C GLU A 49 14.93 7.18 -12.54
N LYS A 50 13.91 7.88 -13.05
CA LYS A 50 14.09 9.03 -13.95
C LYS A 50 14.12 10.37 -13.21
N ASN A 51 13.26 10.52 -12.22
CA ASN A 51 13.10 11.72 -11.41
C ASN A 51 12.51 11.32 -10.04
N GLU A 52 13.39 11.06 -9.07
CA GLU A 52 13.01 10.63 -7.72
C GLU A 52 12.12 11.66 -7.02
N PHE A 53 12.43 12.95 -7.16
CA PHE A 53 11.66 14.03 -6.55
C PHE A 53 10.21 14.04 -7.07
N LEU A 54 10.01 13.96 -8.39
CA LEU A 54 8.67 13.89 -8.97
C LEU A 54 7.93 12.61 -8.54
N GLY A 55 8.63 11.47 -8.53
CA GLY A 55 8.06 10.22 -8.05
C GLY A 55 7.59 10.33 -6.60
N ASP A 56 8.42 10.91 -5.73
CA ASP A 56 8.12 11.07 -4.32
C ASP A 56 7.00 12.08 -4.08
N ALA A 57 6.97 13.22 -4.79
CA ALA A 57 5.89 14.20 -4.69
C ALA A 57 4.52 13.59 -5.02
N LEU A 58 4.43 12.74 -6.05
CA LEU A 58 3.18 12.03 -6.37
C LEU A 58 2.74 11.04 -5.29
N ASN A 59 3.69 10.35 -4.65
CA ASN A 59 3.37 9.43 -3.55
C ASN A 59 3.00 10.22 -2.28
N ALA A 60 3.71 11.31 -1.96
CA ALA A 60 3.40 12.22 -0.87
C ALA A 60 2.00 12.82 -0.98
N ARG A 61 1.61 13.22 -2.20
CA ARG A 61 0.25 13.67 -2.50
C ARG A 61 -0.80 12.62 -2.12
N THR A 62 -0.55 11.35 -2.44
CA THR A 62 -1.42 10.23 -2.04
C THR A 62 -1.44 10.03 -0.53
N PHE A 63 -0.30 10.20 0.14
CA PHE A 63 -0.21 10.11 1.60
C PHE A 63 -0.99 11.23 2.30
N ALA A 64 -0.84 12.48 1.85
CA ALA A 64 -1.60 13.63 2.35
C ALA A 64 -3.11 13.43 2.22
N MET A 65 -3.58 12.82 1.12
CA MET A 65 -5.00 12.48 0.95
C MET A 65 -5.49 11.47 2.00
N ALA A 66 -4.68 10.47 2.34
CA ALA A 66 -5.05 9.48 3.36
C ALA A 66 -5.00 10.08 4.77
N GLU A 67 -4.00 10.92 5.07
CA GLU A 67 -3.92 11.65 6.35
C GLU A 67 -5.10 12.60 6.55
N ALA A 68 -5.59 13.25 5.49
CA ALA A 68 -6.80 14.08 5.55
C ALA A 68 -8.07 13.29 5.91
N LEU A 69 -8.06 11.97 5.69
CA LEU A 69 -9.15 11.06 6.06
C LEU A 69 -8.93 10.40 7.44
N ASP A 70 -7.78 10.65 8.09
CA ASP A 70 -7.37 10.05 9.37
C ASP A 70 -7.41 8.50 9.37
N ILE A 71 -7.03 7.90 8.23
CA ILE A 71 -7.03 6.44 8.03
C ILE A 71 -5.81 5.99 7.22
N GLN A 72 -5.36 4.75 7.48
CA GLN A 72 -4.17 4.20 6.82
C GLN A 72 -4.46 3.71 5.39
N ILE A 73 -3.44 3.68 4.55
CA ILE A 73 -3.57 3.27 3.15
C ILE A 73 -3.52 1.75 3.04
N MET A 74 -4.47 1.18 2.32
CA MET A 74 -4.41 -0.21 1.88
C MET A 74 -4.16 -0.29 0.38
N THR A 75 -3.23 -1.17 -0.04
CA THR A 75 -3.06 -1.54 -1.44
C THR A 75 -3.09 -3.05 -1.67
N ILE A 76 -3.41 -3.46 -2.90
CA ILE A 76 -3.36 -4.87 -3.36
C ILE A 76 -2.23 -5.12 -4.35
N CYS A 77 -1.37 -4.13 -4.58
CA CYS A 77 -0.28 -4.21 -5.54
C CYS A 77 1.06 -4.19 -4.82
N SER A 78 1.84 -5.26 -4.98
CA SER A 78 3.18 -5.39 -4.42
C SER A 78 4.10 -4.24 -4.85
N THR A 79 4.10 -3.87 -6.14
CA THR A 79 4.88 -2.73 -6.63
C THR A 79 4.45 -1.41 -5.98
N CYS A 80 3.14 -1.18 -5.83
CA CYS A 80 2.66 0.03 -5.16
C CYS A 80 3.10 0.06 -3.70
N GLN A 81 3.00 -1.07 -2.98
CA GLN A 81 3.51 -1.19 -1.61
C GLN A 81 4.97 -0.76 -1.52
N GLY A 82 5.86 -1.40 -2.27
CA GLY A 82 7.30 -1.14 -2.12
C GLY A 82 7.72 0.25 -2.61
N VAL A 83 7.08 0.80 -3.64
CA VAL A 83 7.35 2.18 -4.10
C VAL A 83 6.90 3.20 -3.05
N MET A 84 5.68 3.07 -2.54
CA MET A 84 5.16 3.94 -1.48
C MET A 84 6.03 3.84 -0.23
N SER A 85 6.42 2.63 0.18
CA SER A 85 7.23 2.40 1.38
C SER A 85 8.61 3.07 1.28
N GLN A 86 9.27 2.99 0.12
CA GLN A 86 10.55 3.66 -0.12
C GLN A 86 10.42 5.19 -0.09
N ALA A 87 9.42 5.75 -0.79
CA ALA A 87 9.15 7.19 -0.79
C ALA A 87 8.85 7.70 0.62
N ASN A 88 7.96 6.99 1.33
CA ASN A 88 7.58 7.30 2.70
C ASN A 88 8.80 7.33 3.62
N ARG A 89 9.65 6.32 3.52
CA ARG A 89 10.85 6.23 4.33
C ARG A 89 11.87 7.33 4.03
N ARG A 90 12.07 7.73 2.77
CA ARG A 90 12.93 8.88 2.42
C ARG A 90 12.44 10.14 3.11
N MET A 91 11.15 10.43 2.99
CA MET A 91 10.53 11.61 3.61
C MET A 91 10.56 11.58 5.15
N LYS A 92 10.25 10.45 5.78
CA LYS A 92 10.30 10.29 7.24
C LYS A 92 11.71 10.46 7.82
N LYS A 93 12.75 10.16 7.04
CA LYS A 93 14.15 10.26 7.47
C LYS A 93 14.78 11.63 7.25
N ASP A 94 14.23 12.42 6.35
CA ASP A 94 14.78 13.71 5.96
C ASP A 94 13.66 14.78 6.03
N PRO A 95 13.52 15.47 7.17
CA PRO A 95 12.54 16.53 7.33
C PRO A 95 12.73 17.70 6.35
N GLU A 96 13.96 17.99 5.91
CA GLU A 96 14.20 19.05 4.92
C GLU A 96 13.71 18.62 3.54
N TYR A 97 13.90 17.36 3.18
CA TYR A 97 13.34 16.78 1.95
C TYR A 97 11.82 16.78 1.96
N LEU A 98 11.20 16.37 3.09
CA LEU A 98 9.74 16.46 3.26
C LEU A 98 9.26 17.90 3.12
N ALA A 99 9.95 18.88 3.71
CA ALA A 99 9.60 20.29 3.57
C ALA A 99 9.63 20.76 2.10
N LYS A 100 10.62 20.33 1.31
CA LYS A 100 10.67 20.63 -0.14
C LYS A 100 9.51 20.02 -0.90
N ILE A 101 9.13 18.78 -0.59
CA ILE A 101 7.96 18.14 -1.20
C ILE A 101 6.68 18.90 -0.83
N ASN A 102 6.53 19.31 0.43
CA ASN A 102 5.34 20.05 0.88
C ASN A 102 5.18 21.43 0.21
N VAL A 103 6.26 22.03 -0.32
CA VAL A 103 6.15 23.24 -1.16
C VAL A 103 5.36 22.95 -2.44
N GLU A 104 5.60 21.80 -3.09
CA GLU A 104 4.86 21.40 -4.30
C GLU A 104 3.40 21.04 -3.98
N LEU A 105 3.16 20.33 -2.87
CA LEU A 105 1.82 19.94 -2.45
C LEU A 105 0.94 21.14 -2.06
N ALA A 106 1.55 22.24 -1.60
CA ALA A 106 0.84 23.44 -1.19
C ALA A 106 0.02 24.08 -2.32
N GLU A 107 0.42 23.90 -3.59
CA GLU A 107 -0.35 24.37 -4.75
C GLU A 107 -1.74 23.71 -4.83
N GLU A 108 -1.88 22.49 -4.30
CA GLU A 108 -3.15 21.75 -4.22
C GLU A 108 -3.82 21.86 -2.84
N GLY A 109 -3.27 22.67 -1.94
CA GLY A 109 -3.76 22.78 -0.55
C GLY A 109 -3.53 21.51 0.27
N LEU A 110 -2.55 20.68 -0.10
CA LEU A 110 -2.18 19.46 0.58
C LEU A 110 -0.90 19.63 1.40
N GLU A 111 -0.76 18.84 2.45
CA GLU A 111 0.45 18.74 3.26
C GLU A 111 0.61 17.28 3.70
N TYR A 112 1.80 16.71 3.49
CA TYR A 112 2.13 15.41 4.05
C TYR A 112 2.86 15.57 5.39
N LYS A 113 2.32 14.97 6.46
CA LYS A 113 2.82 15.10 7.84
C LYS A 113 3.77 13.98 8.25
N GLY A 114 3.98 12.97 7.40
CA GLY A 114 4.88 11.87 7.73
C GLY A 114 4.24 10.78 8.60
N THR A 115 2.91 10.71 8.67
CA THR A 115 2.16 9.76 9.53
C THR A 115 1.50 8.62 8.76
N ALA A 116 1.41 8.72 7.43
CA ALA A 116 0.93 7.64 6.60
C ALA A 116 1.79 6.38 6.73
N ASP A 117 1.14 5.23 6.71
CA ASP A 117 1.73 3.90 6.71
C ASP A 117 1.01 3.01 5.68
N PRO A 118 1.49 2.96 4.42
CA PRO A 118 0.87 2.14 3.39
C PRO A 118 1.08 0.66 3.68
N LYS A 119 -0.01 -0.13 3.66
CA LYS A 119 0.02 -1.55 3.98
C LYS A 119 -0.64 -2.39 2.90
N HIS A 120 -0.04 -3.53 2.59
CA HIS A 120 -0.56 -4.45 1.58
C HIS A 120 -1.66 -5.33 2.19
N LEU A 121 -2.71 -5.66 1.42
CA LEU A 121 -3.83 -6.48 1.89
C LEU A 121 -3.39 -7.81 2.50
N LEU A 122 -2.36 -8.46 1.93
CA LEU A 122 -1.76 -9.67 2.51
C LEU A 122 -1.34 -9.47 3.98
N TRP A 123 -0.64 -8.37 4.27
CA TRP A 123 -0.16 -8.05 5.60
C TRP A 123 -1.29 -7.61 6.52
N ILE A 124 -2.29 -6.88 6.01
CA ILE A 124 -3.50 -6.57 6.79
C ILE A 124 -4.20 -7.86 7.23
N ILE A 125 -4.30 -8.86 6.34
CA ILE A 125 -4.92 -10.15 6.67
C ILE A 125 -4.12 -10.90 7.75
N ILE A 126 -2.79 -10.91 7.66
CA ILE A 126 -1.93 -11.65 8.59
C ILE A 126 -1.81 -10.93 9.94
N GLU A 127 -1.51 -9.64 9.91
CA GLU A 127 -1.09 -8.85 11.07
C GLU A 127 -2.28 -8.19 11.80
N ASP A 128 -3.26 -7.68 11.06
CA ASP A 128 -4.36 -6.87 11.64
C ASP A 128 -5.63 -7.70 11.83
N TYR A 129 -5.96 -8.56 10.86
CA TYR A 129 -7.15 -9.42 10.90
C TYR A 129 -6.91 -10.72 11.68
N GLY A 130 -5.84 -11.44 11.32
CA GLY A 130 -5.41 -12.71 11.91
C GLY A 130 -5.89 -13.95 11.14
N LEU A 131 -5.00 -14.95 11.01
CA LEU A 131 -5.27 -16.18 10.26
C LEU A 131 -6.34 -17.06 10.91
N ASP A 132 -6.39 -17.13 12.24
CA ASP A 132 -7.40 -17.91 12.96
C ASP A 132 -8.83 -17.49 12.58
N LYS A 133 -9.07 -16.18 12.48
CA LYS A 133 -10.36 -15.64 12.03
C LYS A 133 -10.62 -15.97 10.57
N LEU A 134 -9.60 -15.86 9.72
CA LEU A 134 -9.72 -16.13 8.28
C LEU A 134 -10.14 -17.56 8.03
N GLU A 135 -9.55 -18.52 8.74
CA GLU A 135 -9.85 -19.94 8.61
C GLU A 135 -11.33 -20.25 8.86
N THR A 136 -11.95 -19.62 9.87
CA THR A 136 -13.38 -19.83 10.16
C THR A 136 -14.32 -19.37 9.05
N LEU A 137 -13.84 -18.54 8.11
CA LEU A 137 -14.65 -18.00 7.03
C LEU A 137 -14.54 -18.81 5.73
N ILE A 138 -13.65 -19.81 5.67
CA ILE A 138 -13.43 -20.64 4.49
C ILE A 138 -14.63 -21.55 4.26
N THR A 139 -15.38 -21.30 3.18
CA THR A 139 -16.54 -22.11 2.79
C THR A 139 -16.22 -23.19 1.77
N LYS A 140 -15.18 -22.97 0.95
CA LYS A 140 -14.73 -23.92 -0.08
C LYS A 140 -13.20 -24.08 0.01
N PRO A 141 -12.72 -25.08 0.77
CA PRO A 141 -11.29 -25.36 0.86
C PRO A 141 -10.71 -25.71 -0.51
N LEU A 142 -9.51 -25.22 -0.80
CA LEU A 142 -8.75 -25.54 -2.01
C LEU A 142 -7.86 -26.79 -1.82
N ALA A 143 -8.35 -27.76 -1.03
CA ALA A 143 -7.60 -28.96 -0.66
C ALA A 143 -7.16 -29.75 -1.90
N GLY A 144 -5.90 -30.18 -1.93
CA GLY A 144 -5.32 -30.94 -3.05
C GLY A 144 -4.77 -30.10 -4.21
N ILE A 145 -4.94 -28.77 -4.19
CA ILE A 145 -4.32 -27.88 -5.17
C ILE A 145 -2.87 -27.59 -4.75
N ARG A 146 -1.92 -27.78 -5.67
CA ARG A 146 -0.53 -27.33 -5.48
C ARG A 146 -0.40 -25.87 -5.91
N LEU A 147 0.01 -25.02 -4.99
CA LEU A 147 0.20 -23.59 -5.21
C LEU A 147 1.69 -23.25 -5.11
N ALA A 148 2.17 -22.38 -6.00
CA ALA A 148 3.51 -21.80 -5.92
C ALA A 148 3.36 -20.30 -5.62
N PRO A 149 3.44 -19.87 -4.34
CA PRO A 149 3.26 -18.47 -3.99
C PRO A 149 4.38 -17.62 -4.61
N PHE A 150 3.99 -16.50 -5.23
CA PHE A 150 4.91 -15.51 -5.76
C PHE A 150 4.66 -14.17 -5.07
N TYR A 151 5.52 -13.84 -4.10
CA TYR A 151 5.42 -12.59 -3.34
C TYR A 151 5.77 -11.36 -4.18
N GLY A 152 6.57 -11.54 -5.22
CA GLY A 152 7.17 -10.43 -5.96
C GLY A 152 8.26 -9.71 -5.15
N CYS A 153 9.12 -8.97 -5.85
CA CYS A 153 10.27 -8.33 -5.23
C CYS A 153 9.90 -7.17 -4.30
N TYR A 154 8.88 -6.37 -4.63
CA TYR A 154 8.52 -5.17 -3.87
C TYR A 154 7.80 -5.43 -2.54
N LEU A 155 7.41 -6.69 -2.25
CA LEU A 155 6.92 -7.10 -0.93
C LEU A 155 8.01 -7.71 -0.04
N VAL A 156 9.21 -7.96 -0.56
CA VAL A 156 10.29 -8.60 0.22
C VAL A 156 11.57 -7.77 0.25
N ARG A 157 11.73 -6.77 -0.61
CA ARG A 157 12.90 -5.89 -0.64
C ARG A 157 12.56 -4.47 -1.11
N PRO A 158 13.29 -3.44 -0.61
CA PRO A 158 14.31 -3.52 0.43
C PRO A 158 13.69 -3.67 1.83
N THR A 159 14.22 -4.57 2.65
CA THR A 159 13.66 -4.93 3.96
C THR A 159 13.58 -3.76 4.92
N GLU A 160 14.49 -2.79 4.82
CA GLU A 160 14.51 -1.60 5.68
C GLU A 160 13.43 -0.58 5.31
N ALA A 161 12.87 -0.65 4.09
CA ALA A 161 11.73 0.17 3.71
C ALA A 161 10.40 -0.50 4.03
N LEU A 162 10.38 -1.81 4.19
CA LEU A 162 9.18 -2.61 4.45
C LEU A 162 9.03 -2.98 5.93
N ASP A 163 9.83 -2.36 6.80
CA ASP A 163 9.80 -2.50 8.26
C ASP A 163 9.87 -3.95 8.76
N PHE A 164 10.68 -4.78 8.09
CA PHE A 164 10.85 -6.20 8.45
C PHE A 164 11.49 -6.40 9.82
N ALA A 165 12.28 -5.43 10.30
CA ALA A 165 12.87 -5.49 11.63
C ALA A 165 11.80 -5.43 12.74
N ASP A 166 10.74 -4.64 12.50
CA ASP A 166 9.63 -4.46 13.44
C ASP A 166 8.51 -5.49 13.20
N ASN A 167 8.47 -6.12 12.02
CA ASN A 167 7.46 -7.10 11.60
C ASN A 167 8.14 -8.38 11.06
N PRO A 168 8.79 -9.19 11.91
CA PRO A 168 9.58 -10.35 11.49
C PRO A 168 8.77 -11.42 10.76
N GLU A 169 7.46 -11.50 10.99
CA GLU A 169 6.52 -12.39 10.29
C GLU A 169 6.37 -12.10 8.79
N ARG A 170 6.85 -10.94 8.32
CA ARG A 170 6.91 -10.61 6.88
C ARG A 170 8.03 -11.37 6.15
N LEU A 171 8.99 -11.96 6.87
CA LEU A 171 10.03 -12.78 6.29
C LEU A 171 9.41 -14.01 5.61
N THR A 172 9.66 -14.14 4.31
CA THR A 172 9.29 -15.31 3.54
C THR A 172 10.37 -16.38 3.71
N SER A 173 9.97 -17.61 4.05
CA SER A 173 10.86 -18.78 4.20
C SER A 173 11.70 -19.08 2.96
#